data_AF-D0UPC2-F1
#
_entry.id   AF-D0UPC2-F1
#
_cell.length_a   1.000
_cell.length_b   1.000
_cell.length_c   1.000
_cell.angle_alpha   90.00
_cell.angle_beta   90.00
_cell.angle_gamma   90.00
#
_symmetry.space_group_name_H-M   'P 1'
#
loop_
_entity.id
_entity.type
_entity.pdbx_description
1 polymer ?
#
loop_
_entity_poly.entity_id
_entity_poly.type
_entity_poly.pdbx_seq_one_letter_code
_entity_poly.pdbx_strand_id
1 'polypeptide(L)'
;KKHSTILASPTTDEKVKQELEDLMADIKKTANRVRGKLKNIERGIEEEEHTNKSSADLRIRKTQHATLSRKFVEVMTEYNRTQTDYRERCKGRIKRQLEITGKNTTDKELEDMLEQGNPAVFTQGIIMETQQAKQTLADIEARHADIMKLENSIREL
;
A
#
# COMPACT_ATOMS: atom_id res chain seq x y z
N LYS A 1 9.62 3.87 7.89
CA LYS A 1 11.10 3.85 7.77
C LYS A 1 11.57 3.25 6.43
N LYS A 2 11.20 1.99 6.07
CA LYS A 2 11.61 1.35 4.80
C LYS A 2 11.19 2.13 3.54
N HIS A 3 9.93 2.55 3.46
CA HIS A 3 9.44 3.46 2.41
C HIS A 3 10.32 4.70 2.20
N SER A 4 10.78 5.32 3.30
CA SER A 4 11.65 6.49 3.24
C SER A 4 13.04 6.16 2.72
N THR A 5 13.60 5.00 3.08
CA THR A 5 14.89 4.52 2.57
C THR A 5 14.84 4.27 1.06
N ILE A 6 13.77 3.63 0.56
CA ILE A 6 13.57 3.40 -0.88
C ILE A 6 13.45 4.72 -1.64
N LEU A 7 12.75 5.71 -1.07
CA LEU A 7 12.63 7.06 -1.64
C LEU A 7 13.84 7.95 -1.41
N ALA A 8 14.86 7.55 -0.66
CA ALA A 8 16.05 8.36 -0.43
C ALA A 8 17.13 8.11 -1.49
N SER A 9 17.09 6.95 -2.16
CA SER A 9 18.07 6.56 -3.16
C SER A 9 17.47 6.61 -4.58
N PRO A 10 18.25 6.99 -5.62
CA PRO A 10 17.86 6.79 -7.01
C PRO A 10 17.95 5.30 -7.39
N THR A 11 18.99 4.59 -6.95
CA THR A 11 19.10 3.14 -7.07
C THR A 11 18.56 2.46 -5.82
N THR A 12 17.52 1.66 -5.97
CA THR A 12 16.91 0.98 -4.82
C THR A 12 17.70 -0.28 -4.47
N ASP A 13 18.10 -0.40 -3.21
CA ASP A 13 18.70 -1.63 -2.70
C ASP A 13 17.64 -2.74 -2.74
N GLU A 14 17.89 -3.76 -3.56
CA GLU A 14 16.98 -4.89 -3.76
C GLU A 14 16.68 -5.60 -2.43
N LYS A 15 17.62 -5.60 -1.49
CA LYS A 15 17.39 -6.14 -0.15
C LYS A 15 16.32 -5.36 0.61
N VAL A 16 16.35 -4.03 0.53
CA VAL A 16 15.36 -3.17 1.20
C VAL A 16 13.98 -3.32 0.57
N LYS A 17 13.91 -3.55 -0.74
CA LYS A 17 12.67 -3.88 -1.45
C LYS A 17 12.10 -5.22 -0.99
N GLN A 18 12.91 -6.28 -0.98
CA GLN A 18 12.48 -7.59 -0.51
C GLN A 18 11.97 -7.53 0.93
N GLU A 19 12.68 -6.86 1.83
CA GLU A 19 12.25 -6.69 3.22
C GLU A 19 10.91 -5.93 3.34
N LEU A 20 10.63 -4.99 2.44
CA LEU A 20 9.34 -4.30 2.41
C LEU A 20 8.22 -5.25 1.95
N GLU A 21 8.47 -6.04 0.91
CA GLU A 21 7.51 -7.03 0.40
C GLU A 21 7.18 -8.10 1.44
N ASP A 22 8.20 -8.60 2.15
CA ASP A 22 8.03 -9.57 3.25
C ASP A 22 7.16 -8.98 4.37
N LEU A 23 7.42 -7.72 4.77
CA LEU A 23 6.61 -7.03 5.77
C LEU A 23 5.16 -6.85 5.32
N MET A 24 4.92 -6.50 4.06
CA MET A 24 3.56 -6.37 3.51
C MET A 24 2.82 -7.72 3.50
N ALA A 25 3.51 -8.80 3.14
CA ALA A 25 2.97 -10.15 3.17
C ALA A 25 2.62 -10.60 4.61
N ASP A 26 3.49 -10.31 5.57
CA ASP A 26 3.28 -10.63 6.99
C ASP A 26 2.10 -9.84 7.60
N ILE A 27 1.96 -8.56 7.23
CA ILE A 27 0.81 -7.73 7.62
C ILE A 27 -0.47 -8.35 7.06
N LYS A 28 -0.52 -8.70 5.77
CA LYS A 28 -1.68 -9.33 5.14
C LYS A 28 -2.06 -10.66 5.81
N LYS A 29 -1.07 -11.53 6.04
CA LYS A 29 -1.27 -12.81 6.73
C LYS A 29 -1.83 -12.62 8.14
N THR A 30 -1.27 -11.68 8.89
CA THR A 30 -1.70 -11.39 10.26
C THR A 30 -3.09 -10.76 10.29
N ALA A 31 -3.38 -9.82 9.39
CA ALA A 31 -4.69 -9.18 9.28
C ALA A 31 -5.80 -10.20 8.98
N ASN A 32 -5.57 -11.12 8.04
CA ASN A 32 -6.52 -12.19 7.73
C ASN A 32 -6.74 -13.13 8.92
N ARG A 33 -5.68 -13.45 9.67
CA ARG A 33 -5.80 -14.25 10.90
C ARG A 33 -6.61 -13.54 11.98
N VAL A 34 -6.39 -12.24 12.20
CA VAL A 34 -7.15 -11.43 13.16
C VAL A 34 -8.62 -11.34 12.74
N ARG A 35 -8.89 -11.02 11.47
CA ARG A 35 -10.24 -11.00 10.87
C ARG A 35 -10.98 -12.32 11.08
N GLY A 36 -10.32 -13.45 10.82
CA GLY A 36 -10.91 -14.78 11.04
C GLY A 36 -11.22 -15.06 12.51
N LYS A 37 -10.33 -14.67 13.43
CA LYS A 37 -10.59 -14.81 14.88
C LYS A 37 -11.73 -13.93 15.37
N LEU A 38 -11.83 -12.68 14.89
CA LEU A 38 -12.93 -11.77 15.22
C LEU A 38 -14.27 -12.34 14.75
N LYS A 39 -14.36 -12.80 13.50
CA LYS A 39 -15.56 -13.46 12.96
C LYS A 39 -15.98 -14.71 13.76
N ASN A 40 -15.01 -15.48 14.27
CA ASN A 40 -15.34 -16.63 15.13
C ASN A 40 -15.91 -16.20 16.48
N ILE A 41 -15.43 -15.10 17.06
CA ILE A 41 -15.99 -14.55 18.30
C ILE A 41 -17.40 -14.00 18.04
N GLU A 42 -17.59 -13.27 16.94
CA GLU A 42 -18.88 -12.73 16.50
C GLU A 42 -19.93 -13.84 16.36
N ARG A 43 -19.62 -14.91 15.61
CA ARG A 43 -20.51 -16.07 15.49
C ARG A 43 -20.84 -16.71 16.84
N GLY A 44 -19.86 -16.85 17.73
CA GLY A 44 -20.10 -17.39 19.07
C GLY A 44 -21.02 -16.50 19.92
N ILE A 45 -20.91 -15.16 19.79
CA ILE A 45 -21.82 -14.22 20.42
C ILE A 45 -23.24 -14.40 19.89
N GLU A 46 -23.40 -14.46 18.56
CA GLU A 46 -24.70 -14.67 17.91
C GLU A 46 -25.35 -15.98 18.38
N GLU A 47 -24.62 -17.09 18.36
CA GLU A 47 -25.11 -18.40 18.83
C GLU A 47 -25.61 -18.36 20.29
N GLU A 48 -24.87 -17.71 21.19
CA GLU A 48 -25.27 -17.57 22.59
C GLU A 48 -26.50 -16.67 22.78
N GLU A 49 -26.62 -15.58 22.01
CA GLU A 49 -27.79 -14.69 22.04
C GLU A 49 -29.09 -15.42 21.68
N HIS A 50 -29.06 -16.32 20.70
CA HIS A 50 -30.22 -17.11 20.29
C HIS A 50 -30.73 -18.03 21.42
N THR A 51 -29.87 -18.39 22.37
CA THR A 51 -30.26 -19.21 23.53
C THR A 51 -30.84 -18.39 24.69
N ASN A 52 -31.03 -17.07 24.53
CA ASN A 52 -31.54 -16.13 25.55
C ASN A 52 -30.77 -16.14 26.88
N LYS A 53 -29.51 -16.59 26.86
CA LYS A 53 -28.63 -16.61 28.04
C LYS A 53 -27.90 -15.27 28.16
N SER A 54 -28.55 -14.27 28.74
CA SER A 54 -27.89 -13.03 29.11
C SER A 54 -26.97 -13.26 30.32
N SER A 55 -25.72 -13.63 30.06
CA SER A 55 -24.71 -13.95 31.07
C SER A 55 -23.63 -12.87 31.17
N ALA A 56 -22.90 -12.86 32.29
CA ALA A 56 -21.71 -12.03 32.42
C ALA A 56 -20.65 -12.39 31.34
N ASP A 57 -20.53 -13.67 31.00
CA ASP A 57 -19.62 -14.15 29.96
C ASP A 57 -19.96 -13.55 28.58
N LEU A 58 -21.23 -13.58 28.19
CA LEU A 58 -21.71 -13.00 26.93
C LEU A 58 -21.42 -11.50 26.85
N ARG A 59 -21.63 -10.75 27.94
CA ARG A 59 -21.30 -9.32 28.00
C ARG A 59 -19.81 -9.08 27.84
N ILE A 60 -18.97 -9.88 28.51
CA ILE A 60 -17.51 -9.79 28.38
C ILE A 60 -17.10 -10.05 26.93
N ARG A 61 -17.60 -11.11 26.29
CA ARG A 61 -17.30 -11.43 24.88
C ARG A 61 -17.67 -10.29 23.94
N LYS A 62 -18.86 -9.71 24.09
CA LYS A 62 -19.30 -8.54 23.30
C LYS A 62 -18.39 -7.34 23.46
N THR A 63 -18.07 -6.97 24.70
CA THR A 63 -17.18 -5.84 24.97
C THR A 63 -15.79 -6.07 24.40
N GLN A 64 -15.22 -7.27 24.62
CA GLN A 64 -13.90 -7.61 24.08
C GLN A 64 -13.89 -7.63 22.55
N HIS A 65 -14.90 -8.22 21.91
CA HIS A 65 -15.06 -8.21 20.46
C HIS A 65 -15.09 -6.77 19.92
N ALA A 66 -15.94 -5.91 20.50
CA ALA A 66 -16.05 -4.51 20.07
C ALA A 66 -14.72 -3.74 20.22
N THR A 67 -14.00 -3.94 21.33
CA THR A 67 -12.71 -3.29 21.55
C THR A 67 -11.64 -3.80 20.58
N LEU A 68 -11.54 -5.12 20.37
CA LEU A 68 -10.56 -5.71 19.45
C LEU A 68 -10.85 -5.32 18.00
N SER A 69 -12.11 -5.33 17.58
CA SER A 69 -12.53 -4.90 16.24
C SER A 69 -12.20 -3.43 15.99
N ARG A 70 -12.45 -2.55 16.97
CA ARG A 70 -12.08 -1.12 16.86
C ARG A 70 -10.58 -0.93 16.69
N LYS A 71 -9.77 -1.58 17.52
CA LYS A 71 -8.30 -1.53 17.42
C LYS A 71 -7.79 -2.09 16.10
N PHE A 72 -8.41 -3.16 15.60
CA PHE A 72 -8.05 -3.74 14.32
C PHE A 72 -8.31 -2.78 13.16
N VAL A 73 -9.49 -2.14 13.13
CA VAL A 73 -9.81 -1.11 12.14
C VAL A 73 -8.82 0.06 12.23
N GLU A 74 -8.54 0.56 13.42
CA GLU A 74 -7.59 1.66 13.65
C GLU A 74 -6.22 1.39 13.03
N VAL A 75 -5.62 0.23 13.33
CA VAL A 75 -4.32 -0.17 12.80
C VAL A 75 -4.35 -0.37 11.28
N MET A 76 -5.42 -0.94 10.74
CA MET A 76 -5.56 -1.13 9.28
C MET A 76 -5.77 0.20 8.54
N THR A 77 -6.44 1.17 9.16
CA THR A 77 -6.56 2.53 8.64
C THR A 77 -5.21 3.25 8.64
N GLU A 78 -4.42 3.13 9.71
CA GLU A 78 -3.06 3.69 9.76
C GLU A 78 -2.14 3.06 8.70
N TYR A 79 -2.24 1.74 8.52
CA TYR A 79 -1.54 1.02 7.45
C TYR A 79 -1.93 1.56 6.08
N ASN A 80 -3.22 1.67 5.77
CA ASN A 80 -3.69 2.20 4.49
C ASN A 80 -3.20 3.65 4.26
N ARG A 81 -3.25 4.49 5.29
CA ARG A 81 -2.71 5.86 5.21
C ARG A 81 -1.22 5.85 4.88
N THR A 82 -0.44 5.00 5.54
CA THR A 82 1.00 4.87 5.28
C THR A 82 1.28 4.46 3.82
N GLN A 83 0.46 3.56 3.27
CA GLN A 83 0.57 3.13 1.88
C GLN A 83 0.18 4.24 0.90
N THR A 84 -0.93 4.95 1.14
CA THR A 84 -1.35 6.11 0.31
C THR A 84 -0.29 7.22 0.33
N ASP A 85 0.28 7.54 1.49
CA ASP A 85 1.36 8.53 1.60
C ASP A 85 2.61 8.09 0.81
N TYR A 86 2.92 6.79 0.77
CA TYR A 86 4.02 6.26 -0.03
C TYR A 86 3.73 6.36 -1.54
N ARG A 87 2.50 6.05 -1.96
CA ARG A 87 2.02 6.19 -3.35
C ARG A 87 2.23 7.61 -3.86
N GLU A 88 1.74 8.59 -3.12
CA GLU A 88 1.83 10.01 -3.50
C GLU A 88 3.28 10.48 -3.59
N ARG A 89 4.16 9.97 -2.73
CA ARG A 89 5.60 10.25 -2.82
C ARG A 89 6.27 9.62 -4.04
N CYS A 90 5.88 8.40 -4.42
CA CYS A 90 6.33 7.79 -5.68
C CYS A 90 5.83 8.59 -6.89
N LYS A 91 4.55 8.99 -6.91
CA LYS A 91 3.96 9.85 -7.93
C LYS A 91 4.71 11.18 -8.07
N GLY A 92 4.96 11.87 -6.96
CA GLY A 92 5.72 13.12 -6.95
C GLY A 92 7.16 12.97 -7.46
N ARG A 93 7.80 11.82 -7.21
CA ARG A 93 9.12 11.50 -7.79
C ARG A 93 9.05 11.32 -9.30
N ILE A 94 8.06 10.58 -9.82
CA ILE A 94 7.88 10.41 -11.27
C ILE A 94 7.66 11.78 -11.93
N LYS A 95 6.79 12.61 -11.36
CA LYS A 95 6.53 13.97 -11.86
C LYS A 95 7.82 14.78 -12.00
N ARG A 96 8.62 14.83 -10.93
CA ARG A 96 9.90 15.54 -10.93
C ARG A 96 10.88 15.00 -11.97
N GLN A 97 10.91 13.69 -12.17
CA GLN A 97 11.75 13.07 -13.19
C GLN A 97 11.30 13.42 -14.61
N LEU A 98 9.99 13.48 -14.88
CA LEU A 98 9.46 13.98 -16.15
C LEU A 98 9.83 15.44 -16.41
N GLU A 99 9.73 16.30 -15.40
CA GLU A 99 10.13 17.71 -15.47
C GLU A 99 11.63 17.87 -15.81
N ILE A 100 12.51 17.04 -15.23
CA ILE A 100 13.96 17.03 -15.54
C ILE A 100 14.21 16.71 -17.02
N THR A 101 13.38 15.86 -17.63
CA THR A 101 13.46 15.53 -19.06
C THR A 101 12.79 16.57 -19.97
N GLY A 102 12.28 17.67 -19.40
CA GLY A 102 11.61 18.74 -20.14
C GLY A 102 10.13 18.46 -20.43
N LYS A 103 9.54 17.41 -19.86
CA LYS A 103 8.12 17.08 -20.00
C LYS A 103 7.34 17.60 -18.80
N ASN A 104 6.67 18.73 -18.97
CA ASN A 104 5.71 19.22 -17.99
C ASN A 104 4.47 18.32 -18.01
N THR A 105 4.07 17.80 -16.86
CA THR A 105 2.92 16.89 -16.73
C THR A 105 2.07 17.32 -15.55
N THR A 106 0.79 17.52 -15.79
CA THR A 106 -0.18 17.84 -14.73
C THR A 106 -0.46 16.61 -13.86
N ASP A 107 -0.99 16.83 -12.66
CA ASP A 107 -1.29 15.72 -11.74
C ASP A 107 -2.35 14.76 -12.29
N LYS A 108 -3.26 15.26 -13.15
CA LYS A 108 -4.27 14.48 -13.83
C LYS A 108 -3.67 13.63 -14.94
N GLU A 109 -2.88 14.24 -15.82
CA GLU A 109 -2.18 13.51 -16.89
C GLU A 109 -1.28 12.42 -16.31
N LEU A 110 -0.57 12.72 -15.21
CA LEU A 110 0.27 11.73 -14.55
C LEU A 110 -0.56 10.56 -13.98
N GLU A 111 -1.75 10.83 -13.46
CA GLU A 111 -2.65 9.77 -12.99
C GLU A 111 -3.12 8.90 -14.17
N ASP A 112 -3.55 9.52 -15.27
CA ASP A 112 -3.97 8.82 -16.47
C ASP A 112 -2.83 7.93 -17.03
N MET A 113 -1.58 8.40 -16.94
CA MET A 113 -0.39 7.61 -17.33
C MET A 113 -0.13 6.42 -16.40
N LEU A 114 -0.36 6.57 -15.08
CA LEU A 114 -0.24 5.48 -14.11
C LEU A 114 -1.33 4.42 -14.33
N GLU A 115 -2.57 4.84 -14.57
CA GLU A 115 -3.72 3.96 -14.79
C GLU A 115 -3.59 3.10 -16.05
N GLN A 116 -2.89 3.60 -17.09
CA GLN A 116 -2.62 2.83 -18.30
C GLN A 116 -1.72 1.61 -18.06
N GLY A 117 -0.97 1.57 -16.96
CA GLY A 117 -0.12 0.46 -16.57
C GLY A 117 1.03 0.14 -17.56
N ASN A 118 1.26 1.01 -18.54
CA ASN A 118 2.27 0.83 -19.58
C ASN A 118 3.46 1.77 -19.33
N PRO A 119 4.63 1.25 -18.89
CA PRO A 119 5.83 2.06 -18.65
C PRO A 119 6.29 2.88 -19.87
N ALA A 120 6.01 2.41 -21.08
CA ALA A 120 6.40 3.11 -22.31
C ALA A 120 5.75 4.49 -22.45
N VAL A 121 4.61 4.73 -21.80
CA VAL A 121 3.91 6.03 -21.80
C VAL A 121 4.79 7.13 -21.19
N PHE A 122 5.65 6.78 -20.24
CA PHE A 122 6.63 7.70 -19.66
C PHE A 122 7.78 8.03 -20.61
N THR A 123 8.16 7.09 -21.50
CA THR A 123 9.25 7.27 -22.48
C THR A 123 8.86 8.05 -23.72
N GLN A 124 7.57 8.20 -24.00
CA GLN A 124 7.10 8.80 -25.25
C GLN A 124 7.48 10.29 -25.29
N GLY A 125 8.40 10.62 -26.21
CA GLY A 125 8.92 11.96 -26.44
C GLY A 125 10.22 12.31 -25.70
N ILE A 126 10.80 11.39 -24.92
CA ILE A 126 12.09 11.62 -24.24
C ILE A 126 13.25 11.19 -25.15
N ILE A 127 14.18 12.11 -25.45
CA ILE A 127 15.38 11.81 -26.22
C ILE A 127 16.35 11.01 -25.34
N MET A 128 16.45 9.70 -25.58
CA MET A 128 17.27 8.75 -24.80
C MET A 128 18.78 8.77 -25.14
N GLU A 129 19.29 9.86 -25.70
CA GLU A 129 20.68 9.95 -26.16
C GLU A 129 21.67 10.20 -25.02
N THR A 130 21.20 10.79 -23.90
CA THR A 130 22.04 11.09 -22.75
C THR A 130 21.99 10.00 -21.69
N GLN A 131 23.12 9.76 -21.01
CA GLN A 131 23.16 8.86 -19.85
C GLN A 131 22.20 9.31 -18.74
N GLN A 132 21.98 10.62 -18.62
CA GLN A 132 21.03 11.20 -17.67
C GLN A 132 19.59 10.81 -18.00
N ALA A 133 19.17 10.90 -19.27
CA ALA A 133 17.82 10.49 -19.69
C ALA A 133 17.57 9.00 -19.42
N LYS A 134 18.58 8.14 -19.63
CA LYS A 134 18.50 6.71 -19.31
C LYS A 134 18.33 6.45 -17.81
N GLN A 135 19.07 7.18 -16.97
CA GLN A 135 18.94 7.04 -15.51
C GLN A 135 17.57 7.51 -15.02
N THR A 136 17.11 8.67 -15.53
CA THR A 136 15.79 9.20 -15.20
C THR A 136 14.68 8.22 -15.56
N LEU A 137 14.79 7.56 -16.72
CA LEU A 137 13.84 6.53 -17.11
C LEU A 137 13.85 5.33 -16.15
N ALA A 138 15.02 4.80 -15.83
CA ALA A 138 15.15 3.66 -14.89
C ALA A 138 14.52 3.99 -13.53
N ASP A 139 14.70 5.22 -13.05
CA ASP A 139 14.08 5.71 -11.82
C ASP A 139 12.54 5.74 -11.95
N ILE A 140 11.99 6.25 -13.07
CA ILE A 140 10.55 6.28 -13.32
C ILE A 140 9.96 4.87 -13.33
N GLU A 141 10.57 3.94 -14.07
CA GLU A 141 10.12 2.55 -14.15
C GLU A 141 10.14 1.87 -12.78
N ALA A 142 11.20 2.09 -11.99
CA ALA A 142 11.29 1.57 -10.64
C ALA A 142 10.22 2.14 -9.70
N ARG A 143 9.89 3.44 -9.80
CA ARG A 143 8.81 4.05 -9.00
C ARG A 143 7.43 3.57 -9.45
N HIS A 144 7.22 3.40 -10.75
CA HIS A 144 5.97 2.87 -11.30
C HIS A 144 5.74 1.43 -10.82
N ALA A 145 6.75 0.57 -10.88
CA ALA A 145 6.67 -0.80 -10.36
C ALA A 145 6.30 -0.83 -8.87
N ASP A 146 6.88 0.07 -8.07
CA ASP A 146 6.54 0.20 -6.65
C ASP A 146 5.07 0.62 -6.44
N ILE A 147 4.52 1.54 -7.25
CA ILE A 147 3.10 1.92 -7.20
C ILE A 147 2.21 0.72 -7.56
N MET A 148 2.54 -0.02 -8.61
CA MET A 148 1.73 -1.18 -9.03
C MET A 148 1.69 -2.27 -7.96
N LYS A 149 2.84 -2.59 -7.35
CA LYS A 149 2.92 -3.56 -6.24
C LYS A 149 2.10 -3.10 -5.03
N LEU A 150 2.21 -1.81 -4.70
CA LEU A 150 1.48 -1.19 -3.61
C LEU A 150 -0.05 -1.27 -3.80
N GLU A 151 -0.54 -0.86 -4.97
CA GLU A 151 -1.97 -0.87 -5.28
C GLU A 151 -2.55 -2.29 -5.27
N ASN A 152 -1.79 -3.26 -5.79
CA ASN A 152 -2.16 -4.66 -5.68
C ASN A 152 -2.27 -5.11 -4.22
N SER A 153 -1.31 -4.74 -3.37
CA SER A 153 -1.37 -5.08 -1.95
C SER A 153 -2.55 -4.44 -1.23
N ILE A 154 -2.93 -3.21 -1.58
CA ILE A 154 -4.11 -2.55 -0.99
C ILE A 154 -5.39 -3.25 -1.45
N ARG A 155 -5.50 -3.61 -2.73
CA ARG A 155 -6.68 -4.27 -3.31
C ARG A 155 -6.94 -5.65 -2.70
N GLU A 156 -5.89 -6.35 -2.27
CA GLU A 156 -5.97 -7.70 -1.72
C GLU A 156 -6.25 -7.78 -0.20
N LEU A 157 -6.38 -6.64 0.49
CA LEU A 157 -6.59 -6.56 1.94
C LEU A 157 -8.05 -6.36 2.32
#